data_AF-A0AAU4CM71-F1
#
_entry.id   AF-A0AAU4CM71-F1
#
_cell.length_a   1.000
_cell.length_b   1.000
_cell.length_c   1.000
_cell.angle_alpha   90.00
_cell.angle_beta   90.00
_cell.angle_gamma   90.00
#
_symmetry.space_group_name_H-M   'P 1'
#
loop_
_entity.id
_entity.type
_entity.pdbx_description
1 polymer ?
#
loop_
_entity_poly.entity_id
_entity_poly.type
_entity_poly.pdbx_seq_one_letter_code
_entity_poly.pdbx_strand_id
1 'polypeptide(L)'
;MRQRLLVVAALVRPTVRSLPWALFAAGWGLGLALAAVPVLFSVDLPAEVLVNLVRAAALCGAVGMAFLLDDPARHTTGVPPVPRPLRQALRAAAVSPVCAAWWATVLAVVRAGAGPGQRAALPWGAVTVEAGALSALALALAAATVRFSAVRVPGPAVAGAVLALPVTAGALLPPRFALFVPPGDPRWDDAHVLWAAVLTAVLAVWLVCAPEPRHRFKSVRLPRGAGG
;
A
#
# COMPACT_ATOMS: atom_id res chain seq x y z
N MET A 1 2.49 26.50 15.87
CA MET A 1 2.32 25.04 15.98
C MET A 1 0.89 24.61 16.33
N ARG A 2 0.27 25.17 17.39
CA ARG A 2 -1.07 24.78 17.88
C ARG A 2 -2.21 24.86 16.85
N GLN A 3 -2.27 25.93 16.03
CA GLN A 3 -3.27 26.05 14.95
C GLN A 3 -3.13 24.97 13.85
N ARG A 4 -1.90 24.55 13.51
CA ARG A 4 -1.68 23.47 12.53
C ARG A 4 -2.19 22.13 13.05
N LEU A 5 -2.02 21.86 14.34
CA LEU A 5 -2.53 20.63 14.99
C LEU A 5 -4.07 20.61 15.02
N LEU A 6 -4.71 21.75 15.28
CA LEU A 6 -6.17 21.86 15.25
C LEU A 6 -6.73 21.63 13.83
N VAL A 7 -6.08 22.18 12.80
CA VAL A 7 -6.45 21.93 11.40
C VAL A 7 -6.28 20.45 11.04
N VAL A 8 -5.16 19.82 11.42
CA VAL A 8 -4.94 18.39 11.19
C VAL A 8 -6.01 17.55 11.89
N ALA A 9 -6.27 17.80 13.17
CA ALA A 9 -7.29 17.07 13.93
C ALA A 9 -8.69 17.24 13.31
N ALA A 10 -9.04 18.44 12.85
CA ALA A 10 -10.31 18.71 12.18
C ALA A 10 -10.44 17.96 10.84
N LEU A 11 -9.32 17.70 10.14
CA LEU A 11 -9.31 16.99 8.86
C LEU A 11 -9.31 15.46 9.00
N VAL A 12 -8.95 14.90 10.16
CA VAL A 12 -8.88 13.44 10.36
C VAL A 12 -10.25 12.78 10.12
N ARG A 13 -11.30 13.26 10.79
CA ARG A 13 -12.63 12.63 10.71
C ARG A 13 -13.23 12.66 9.29
N PRO A 14 -13.22 13.80 8.56
CA PRO A 14 -13.64 13.82 7.16
C PRO A 14 -12.79 12.90 6.28
N THR A 15 -11.47 12.88 6.50
CA THR A 15 -10.55 12.02 5.75
C THR A 15 -10.94 10.55 5.93
N VAL A 16 -11.08 10.11 7.18
CA VAL A 16 -11.48 8.74 7.54
C VAL A 16 -12.81 8.37 6.90
N ARG A 17 -13.83 9.24 6.95
CA ARG A 17 -15.14 8.95 6.34
C ARG A 17 -15.11 8.87 4.82
N SER A 18 -14.18 9.56 4.17
CA SER A 18 -14.06 9.58 2.71
C SER A 18 -13.32 8.37 2.13
N LEU A 19 -12.72 7.53 2.98
CA LEU A 19 -11.96 6.38 2.53
C LEU A 19 -12.88 5.29 1.96
N PRO A 20 -12.43 4.55 0.92
CA PRO A 20 -13.20 3.46 0.34
C PRO A 20 -13.14 2.20 1.21
N TRP A 21 -13.69 2.27 2.42
CA TRP A 21 -13.68 1.17 3.40
C TRP A 21 -14.21 -0.15 2.85
N ALA A 22 -15.20 -0.09 1.94
CA ALA A 22 -15.74 -1.29 1.30
C ALA A 22 -14.69 -2.01 0.43
N LEU A 23 -13.83 -1.26 -0.30
CA LEU A 23 -12.78 -1.84 -1.13
C LEU A 23 -11.64 -2.41 -0.28
N PHE A 24 -11.30 -1.73 0.81
CA PHE A 24 -10.36 -2.27 1.81
C PHE A 24 -10.91 -3.54 2.42
N ALA A 25 -12.14 -3.53 2.91
CA ALA A 25 -12.79 -4.68 3.52
C ALA A 25 -12.89 -5.86 2.55
N ALA A 26 -13.15 -5.62 1.26
CA ALA A 26 -13.18 -6.68 0.25
C ALA A 26 -11.80 -7.34 0.07
N GLY A 27 -10.75 -6.56 -0.17
CA GLY A 27 -9.39 -7.09 -0.34
C GLY A 27 -8.86 -7.75 0.94
N TRP A 28 -9.04 -7.10 2.09
CA TRP A 28 -8.59 -7.58 3.38
C TRP A 28 -9.38 -8.79 3.87
N GLY A 29 -10.69 -8.81 3.61
CA GLY A 29 -11.56 -9.94 3.86
C GLY A 29 -11.17 -11.15 3.03
N LEU A 30 -10.86 -10.96 1.74
CA LEU A 30 -10.35 -12.03 0.88
C LEU A 30 -9.00 -12.57 1.37
N GLY A 31 -8.07 -11.68 1.73
CA GLY A 31 -6.76 -12.09 2.28
C GLY A 31 -6.89 -12.88 3.59
N LEU A 32 -7.80 -12.46 4.48
CA LEU A 32 -8.12 -13.22 5.70
C LEU A 32 -8.80 -14.55 5.41
N ALA A 33 -9.73 -14.59 4.45
CA ALA A 33 -10.39 -15.83 4.04
C ALA A 33 -9.36 -16.84 3.53
N LEU A 34 -8.43 -16.42 2.66
CA LEU A 34 -7.32 -17.25 2.18
C LEU A 34 -6.46 -17.77 3.33
N ALA A 35 -6.10 -16.90 4.28
CA ALA A 35 -5.32 -17.28 5.46
C ALA A 35 -6.05 -18.26 6.38
N ALA A 36 -7.38 -18.19 6.45
CA ALA A 36 -8.22 -19.02 7.29
C ALA A 36 -8.53 -20.40 6.70
N VAL A 37 -8.45 -20.58 5.37
CA VAL A 37 -8.75 -21.86 4.69
C VAL A 37 -8.05 -23.06 5.34
N PRO A 38 -6.72 -23.07 5.54
CA PRO A 38 -6.05 -24.23 6.13
C PRO A 38 -6.54 -24.54 7.55
N VAL A 39 -6.86 -23.49 8.32
CA VAL A 39 -7.36 -23.61 9.69
C VAL A 39 -8.76 -24.21 9.72
N LEU A 40 -9.65 -23.68 8.87
CA LEU A 40 -11.07 -24.09 8.81
C LEU A 40 -11.23 -25.53 8.35
N PHE A 41 -10.35 -25.99 7.45
CA PHE A 41 -10.39 -27.35 6.91
C PHE A 41 -9.36 -28.29 7.55
N SER A 42 -8.65 -27.85 8.60
CA SER A 42 -7.61 -28.63 9.28
C SER A 42 -6.58 -29.24 8.31
N VAL A 43 -6.16 -28.44 7.32
CA VAL A 43 -5.21 -28.86 6.29
C VAL A 43 -3.80 -28.56 6.77
N ASP A 44 -3.01 -29.63 6.97
CA ASP A 44 -1.58 -29.50 7.20
C ASP A 44 -0.87 -29.14 5.90
N LEU A 45 -0.28 -27.94 5.88
CA LEU A 45 0.48 -27.44 4.73
C LEU A 45 1.98 -27.43 5.04
N PRO A 46 2.83 -27.77 4.06
CA PRO A 46 4.27 -27.57 4.19
C PRO A 46 4.58 -26.06 4.29
N ALA A 47 5.70 -25.73 4.95
CA ALA A 47 6.07 -24.34 5.24
C ALA A 47 6.17 -23.47 3.98
N GLU A 48 6.65 -24.03 2.87
CA GLU A 48 6.74 -23.33 1.57
C GLU A 48 5.36 -22.88 1.06
N VAL A 49 4.37 -23.77 1.13
CA VAL A 49 3.00 -23.46 0.70
C VAL A 49 2.37 -22.45 1.65
N LEU A 50 2.64 -22.55 2.95
CA LEU A 50 2.14 -21.60 3.95
C LEU A 50 2.72 -20.19 3.73
N VAL A 51 4.01 -20.08 3.39
CA VAL A 51 4.63 -18.79 3.01
C VAL A 51 3.97 -18.22 1.77
N ASN A 52 3.71 -19.03 0.75
CA ASN A 52 3.02 -18.57 -0.46
C ASN A 52 1.56 -18.15 -0.19
N LEU A 53 0.87 -18.82 0.73
CA LEU A 53 -0.46 -18.42 1.21
C LEU A 53 -0.42 -17.04 1.90
N VAL A 54 0.58 -16.81 2.76
CA VAL A 54 0.79 -15.51 3.42
C VAL A 54 1.13 -14.41 2.41
N ARG A 55 1.94 -14.72 1.39
CA ARG A 55 2.23 -13.81 0.25
C ARG A 55 0.98 -13.48 -0.55
N ALA A 56 0.11 -14.47 -0.79
CA ALA A 56 -1.18 -14.24 -1.46
C ALA A 56 -2.09 -13.32 -0.62
N ALA A 57 -2.18 -13.55 0.70
CA ALA A 57 -2.90 -12.67 1.60
C ALA A 57 -2.33 -11.24 1.59
N ALA A 58 -0.99 -11.10 1.58
CA ALA A 58 -0.31 -9.81 1.46
C ALA A 58 -0.64 -9.09 0.15
N LEU A 59 -0.72 -9.81 -0.98
CA LEU A 59 -1.15 -9.25 -2.27
C LEU A 59 -2.60 -8.75 -2.20
N CYS A 60 -3.51 -9.48 -1.57
CA CYS A 60 -4.88 -9.01 -1.33
C CYS A 60 -4.92 -7.73 -0.48
N GLY A 61 -4.06 -7.65 0.55
CA GLY A 61 -3.82 -6.45 1.34
C GLY A 61 -3.38 -5.25 0.50
N ALA A 62 -2.36 -5.47 -0.34
CA ALA A 62 -1.80 -4.45 -1.23
C ALA A 62 -2.80 -4.00 -2.31
N VAL A 63 -3.63 -4.91 -2.84
CA VAL A 63 -4.74 -4.58 -3.73
C VAL A 63 -5.74 -3.65 -3.03
N GLY A 64 -6.10 -3.93 -1.78
CA GLY A 64 -6.91 -2.99 -0.98
C GLY A 64 -6.26 -1.60 -0.90
N MET A 65 -4.96 -1.55 -0.64
CA MET A 65 -4.21 -0.29 -0.55
C MET A 65 -4.13 0.49 -1.89
N ALA A 66 -4.26 -0.18 -3.03
CA ALA A 66 -4.28 0.46 -4.36
C ALA A 66 -5.39 1.52 -4.49
N PHE A 67 -6.52 1.32 -3.81
CA PHE A 67 -7.67 2.21 -3.85
C PHE A 67 -7.58 3.38 -2.87
N LEU A 68 -6.51 3.49 -2.07
CA LEU A 68 -6.40 4.52 -1.02
C LEU A 68 -6.58 5.95 -1.56
N LEU A 69 -6.11 6.18 -2.78
CA LEU A 69 -6.11 7.49 -3.42
C LEU A 69 -7.29 7.72 -4.36
N ASP A 70 -8.21 6.77 -4.44
CA ASP A 70 -9.45 6.97 -5.19
C ASP A 70 -10.29 8.05 -4.48
N ASP A 71 -10.73 9.03 -5.26
CA ASP A 71 -11.60 10.10 -4.81
C ASP A 71 -12.60 10.45 -5.91
N PRO A 72 -13.78 9.82 -5.92
CA PRO A 72 -14.79 10.09 -6.94
C PRO A 72 -15.30 11.53 -6.88
N ALA A 73 -15.22 12.22 -5.73
CA ALA A 73 -15.74 13.58 -5.53
C ALA A 73 -14.73 14.71 -5.88
N ARG A 74 -13.59 14.36 -6.49
CA ARG A 74 -12.52 15.30 -6.88
C ARG A 74 -12.96 16.41 -7.87
N HIS A 75 -14.15 16.30 -8.44
CA HIS A 75 -14.70 17.21 -9.45
C HIS A 75 -15.68 18.25 -8.88
N THR A 76 -16.29 18.00 -7.73
CA THR A 76 -17.23 18.94 -7.09
C THR A 76 -16.55 19.82 -6.04
N THR A 77 -15.38 19.40 -5.56
CA THR A 77 -14.56 20.18 -4.64
C THR A 77 -13.65 21.10 -5.45
N GLY A 78 -13.96 22.40 -5.50
CA GLY A 78 -13.04 23.42 -6.01
C GLY A 78 -11.66 23.32 -5.33
N VAL A 79 -10.63 23.94 -5.91
CA VAL A 79 -9.21 23.81 -5.50
C VAL A 79 -9.08 23.76 -3.96
N PRO A 80 -8.85 22.56 -3.37
CA PRO A 80 -8.88 22.43 -1.92
C PRO A 80 -7.78 23.30 -1.31
N PRO A 81 -8.03 23.99 -0.19
CA PRO A 81 -7.01 24.83 0.46
C PRO A 81 -5.88 24.00 1.10
N VAL A 82 -5.97 22.67 1.04
CA VAL A 82 -5.01 21.73 1.65
C VAL A 82 -4.13 21.14 0.54
N PRO A 83 -2.79 21.18 0.67
CA PRO A 83 -1.88 20.64 -0.34
C PRO A 83 -2.08 19.12 -0.51
N ARG A 84 -1.94 18.62 -1.75
CA ARG A 84 -2.03 17.18 -2.08
C ARG A 84 -1.20 16.26 -1.16
N PRO A 85 0.09 16.52 -0.87
CA PRO A 85 0.90 15.63 -0.04
C PRO A 85 0.30 15.41 1.35
N LEU A 86 -0.26 16.47 1.94
CA LEU A 86 -0.83 16.39 3.27
C LEU A 86 -2.08 15.51 3.28
N ARG A 87 -2.93 15.58 2.25
CA ARG A 87 -4.12 14.72 2.15
C ARG A 87 -3.74 13.25 1.95
N GLN A 88 -2.77 12.97 1.08
CA GLN A 88 -2.28 11.60 0.86
C GLN A 88 -1.65 11.02 2.13
N ALA A 89 -0.81 11.80 2.82
CA ALA A 89 -0.20 11.40 4.08
C ALA A 89 -1.25 11.18 5.18
N LEU A 90 -2.26 12.04 5.30
CA LEU A 90 -3.35 11.86 6.27
C LEU A 90 -4.18 10.61 5.98
N ARG A 91 -4.50 10.32 4.71
CA ARG A 91 -5.18 9.09 4.31
C ARG A 91 -4.35 7.85 4.65
N ALA A 92 -3.06 7.86 4.29
CA ALA A 92 -2.15 6.77 4.59
C ALA A 92 -2.00 6.55 6.10
N ALA A 93 -1.82 7.62 6.87
CA ALA A 93 -1.70 7.60 8.33
C ALA A 93 -2.98 7.10 9.02
N ALA A 94 -4.16 7.43 8.48
CA ALA A 94 -5.43 6.97 9.03
C ALA A 94 -5.67 5.46 8.80
N VAL A 95 -5.21 4.93 7.65
CA VAL A 95 -5.39 3.51 7.30
C VAL A 95 -4.32 2.61 7.91
N SER A 96 -3.10 3.12 8.13
CA SER A 96 -1.98 2.32 8.64
C SER A 96 -2.26 1.53 9.91
N PRO A 97 -2.89 2.07 10.99
CA PRO A 97 -3.16 1.27 12.19
C PRO A 97 -4.16 0.14 11.92
N VAL A 98 -5.18 0.38 11.09
CA VAL A 98 -6.16 -0.65 10.73
C VAL A 98 -5.53 -1.72 9.85
N CYS A 99 -4.67 -1.33 8.91
CA CYS A 99 -3.91 -2.23 8.06
C CYS A 99 -2.94 -3.10 8.88
N ALA A 100 -2.25 -2.52 9.86
CA ALA A 100 -1.37 -3.25 10.76
C ALA A 100 -2.14 -4.25 11.64
N ALA A 101 -3.31 -3.86 12.17
CA ALA A 101 -4.19 -4.75 12.92
C ALA A 101 -4.72 -5.92 12.05
N TRP A 102 -5.11 -5.62 10.81
CA TRP A 102 -5.51 -6.64 9.84
C TRP A 102 -4.36 -7.62 9.54
N TRP A 103 -3.16 -7.12 9.26
CA TRP A 103 -2.00 -7.96 8.99
C TRP A 103 -1.62 -8.83 10.20
N ALA A 104 -1.65 -8.25 11.41
CA ALA A 104 -1.45 -9.01 12.64
C ALA A 104 -2.49 -10.14 12.79
N THR A 105 -3.74 -9.89 12.39
CA THR A 105 -4.80 -10.90 12.40
C THR A 105 -4.50 -12.01 11.39
N VAL A 106 -4.06 -11.69 10.17
CA VAL A 106 -3.63 -12.68 9.17
C VAL A 106 -2.54 -13.59 9.74
N LEU A 107 -1.49 -13.00 10.33
CA LEU A 107 -0.39 -13.77 10.92
C LEU A 107 -0.86 -14.61 12.11
N ALA A 108 -1.76 -14.10 12.95
CA ALA A 108 -2.32 -14.83 14.08
C ALA A 108 -3.16 -16.04 13.63
N VAL A 109 -3.99 -15.88 12.59
CA VAL A 109 -4.78 -16.97 12.01
C VAL A 109 -3.87 -18.06 11.46
N VAL A 110 -2.87 -17.68 10.65
CA VAL A 110 -1.90 -18.64 10.09
C VAL A 110 -1.11 -19.35 11.20
N ARG A 111 -0.68 -18.62 12.23
CA ARG A 111 0.02 -19.19 13.38
C ARG A 111 -0.84 -20.17 14.16
N ALA A 112 -2.14 -19.92 14.29
CA ALA A 112 -3.07 -20.79 15.00
C ALA A 112 -3.29 -22.12 14.24
N GLY A 113 -3.33 -22.08 12.90
CA GLY A 113 -3.46 -23.28 12.08
C GLY A 113 -2.18 -24.08 11.86
N ALA A 114 -1.01 -23.46 11.98
CA ALA A 114 0.26 -24.14 11.78
C ALA A 114 0.60 -25.09 12.95
N GLY A 115 1.19 -26.24 12.63
CA GLY A 115 1.79 -27.16 13.60
C GLY A 115 3.02 -26.57 14.31
N PRO A 116 3.43 -27.11 15.48
CA PRO A 116 4.51 -26.54 16.30
C PRO A 116 5.85 -26.35 15.55
N GLY A 117 6.26 -27.34 14.74
CA GLY A 117 7.49 -27.26 13.94
C GLY A 117 7.41 -26.20 12.83
N GLN A 118 6.26 -26.08 12.17
CA GLN A 118 6.03 -25.08 11.12
C GLN A 118 6.02 -23.66 11.69
N ARG A 119 5.42 -23.45 12.88
CA ARG A 119 5.38 -22.12 13.54
C ARG A 119 6.77 -21.57 13.84
N ALA A 120 7.71 -22.44 14.21
CA ALA A 120 9.08 -22.06 14.52
C ALA A 120 9.89 -21.77 13.23
N ALA A 121 9.61 -22.51 12.17
CA ALA A 121 10.27 -22.34 10.87
C ALA A 121 9.72 -21.16 10.05
N LEU A 122 8.53 -20.64 10.38
CA LEU A 122 7.91 -19.58 9.59
C LEU A 122 8.66 -18.23 9.74
N PRO A 123 9.12 -17.62 8.63
CA PRO A 123 9.92 -16.40 8.67
C PRO A 123 9.01 -15.15 8.77
N TRP A 124 8.36 -14.98 9.93
CA TRP A 124 7.34 -13.94 10.18
C TRP A 124 7.77 -12.51 9.82
N GLY A 125 9.01 -12.14 10.18
CA GLY A 125 9.55 -10.81 9.89
C GLY A 125 9.75 -10.58 8.40
N ALA A 126 10.29 -11.58 7.71
CA ALA A 126 10.61 -11.53 6.29
C ALA A 126 9.34 -11.33 5.44
N VAL A 127 8.31 -12.16 5.67
CA VAL A 127 7.01 -12.01 4.98
C VAL A 127 6.28 -10.72 5.33
N THR A 128 6.52 -10.15 6.51
CA THR A 128 5.98 -8.82 6.88
C THR A 128 6.66 -7.69 6.10
N VAL A 129 7.96 -7.80 5.84
CA VAL A 129 8.68 -6.86 4.96
C VAL A 129 8.15 -6.94 3.54
N GLU A 130 7.92 -8.14 3.01
CA GLU A 130 7.31 -8.33 1.68
C GLU A 130 5.92 -7.68 1.61
N ALA A 131 5.05 -7.92 2.61
CA ALA A 131 3.72 -7.33 2.68
C ALA A 131 3.74 -5.79 2.77
N GLY A 132 4.66 -5.26 3.57
CA GLY A 132 4.90 -3.82 3.69
C GLY A 132 5.37 -3.22 2.37
N ALA A 133 6.30 -3.88 1.67
CA ALA A 133 6.82 -3.45 0.39
C ALA A 133 5.74 -3.44 -0.70
N LEU A 134 4.92 -4.49 -0.80
CA LEU A 134 3.79 -4.56 -1.73
C LEU A 134 2.77 -3.46 -1.47
N SER A 135 2.43 -3.23 -0.20
CA SER A 135 1.49 -2.18 0.19
C SER A 135 2.05 -0.79 -0.12
N ALA A 136 3.31 -0.53 0.20
CA ALA A 136 3.99 0.72 -0.14
C ALA A 136 4.06 0.91 -1.66
N LEU A 137 4.29 -0.16 -2.43
CA LEU A 137 4.37 -0.10 -3.89
C LEU A 137 3.02 0.30 -4.48
N ALA A 138 1.93 -0.31 -3.99
CA ALA A 138 0.58 0.09 -4.38
C ALA A 138 0.33 1.58 -4.13
N LEU A 139 0.75 2.10 -2.97
CA LEU A 139 0.63 3.53 -2.65
C LEU A 139 1.47 4.43 -3.54
N ALA A 140 2.71 4.05 -3.83
CA ALA A 140 3.59 4.81 -4.70
C ALA A 140 3.06 4.84 -6.15
N LEU A 141 2.57 3.71 -6.66
CA LEU A 141 1.95 3.63 -7.99
C LEU A 141 0.66 4.46 -8.07
N ALA A 142 -0.19 4.41 -7.04
CA ALA A 142 -1.37 5.26 -6.95
C ALA A 142 -1.00 6.75 -6.90
N ALA A 143 0.06 7.11 -6.16
CA ALA A 143 0.53 8.50 -6.11
C ALA A 143 1.12 8.96 -7.45
N ALA A 144 1.90 8.10 -8.12
CA ALA A 144 2.50 8.36 -9.42
C ALA A 144 1.42 8.53 -10.51
N THR A 145 0.44 7.64 -10.56
CA THR A 145 -0.69 7.74 -11.51
C THR A 145 -1.47 9.05 -11.30
N VAL A 146 -1.78 9.44 -10.07
CA VAL A 146 -2.45 10.72 -9.77
C VAL A 146 -1.58 11.94 -10.14
N ARG A 147 -0.25 11.81 -10.08
CA ARG A 147 0.68 12.90 -10.40
C ARG A 147 0.88 13.06 -11.91
N PHE A 148 1.08 11.95 -12.62
CA PHE A 148 1.50 11.94 -14.02
C PHE A 148 0.38 11.69 -15.02
N SER A 149 -0.84 11.45 -14.56
CA SER A 149 -2.00 11.25 -15.42
C SER A 149 -3.21 12.06 -14.98
N ALA A 150 -4.20 12.18 -15.87
CA ALA A 150 -5.51 12.73 -15.55
C ALA A 150 -6.50 11.67 -15.00
N VAL A 151 -6.02 10.46 -14.69
CA VAL A 151 -6.84 9.35 -14.20
C VAL A 151 -7.43 9.70 -12.84
N ARG A 152 -8.74 9.44 -12.69
CA ARG A 152 -9.54 9.82 -11.52
C ARG A 152 -9.60 8.72 -10.46
N VAL A 153 -9.49 7.48 -10.91
CA VAL A 153 -9.62 6.25 -10.12
C VAL A 153 -8.40 5.39 -10.46
N PRO A 154 -7.24 5.66 -9.85
CA PRO A 154 -6.03 4.87 -10.09
C PRO A 154 -6.16 3.41 -9.61
N GLY A 155 -7.06 3.14 -8.66
CA GLY A 155 -7.21 1.85 -7.98
C GLY A 155 -7.18 0.61 -8.89
N PRO A 156 -8.05 0.48 -9.91
CA PRO A 156 -8.08 -0.70 -10.78
C PRO A 156 -6.77 -0.95 -11.53
N ALA A 157 -6.15 0.09 -12.08
CA ALA A 157 -4.90 -0.04 -12.82
C ALA A 157 -3.74 -0.44 -11.89
N VAL A 158 -3.69 0.17 -10.70
CA VAL A 158 -2.67 -0.14 -9.68
C VAL A 158 -2.87 -1.55 -9.13
N ALA A 159 -4.11 -1.96 -8.85
CA ALA A 159 -4.44 -3.31 -8.41
C ALA A 159 -4.00 -4.34 -9.46
N GLY A 160 -4.29 -4.10 -10.74
CA GLY A 160 -3.82 -4.95 -11.84
C GLY A 160 -2.29 -5.04 -11.91
N ALA A 161 -1.59 -3.92 -11.78
CA ALA A 161 -0.12 -3.89 -11.78
C ALA A 161 0.48 -4.65 -10.58
N VAL A 162 -0.09 -4.50 -9.38
CA VAL A 162 0.34 -5.23 -8.17
C VAL A 162 0.08 -6.73 -8.31
N LEU A 163 -1.06 -7.13 -8.86
CA LEU A 163 -1.38 -8.55 -9.10
C LEU A 163 -0.50 -9.18 -10.18
N ALA A 164 -0.07 -8.40 -11.19
CA ALA A 164 0.85 -8.86 -12.22
C ALA A 164 2.30 -8.99 -11.72
N LEU A 165 2.64 -8.40 -10.57
CA LEU A 165 4.03 -8.34 -10.08
C LEU A 165 4.66 -9.72 -9.90
N PRO A 166 4.05 -10.73 -9.25
CA PRO A 166 4.70 -12.03 -9.09
C PRO A 166 5.01 -12.71 -10.43
N VAL A 167 4.08 -12.61 -11.38
CA VAL A 167 4.22 -13.22 -12.72
C VAL A 167 5.31 -12.51 -13.52
N THR A 168 5.27 -11.17 -13.56
CA THR A 168 6.25 -10.37 -14.31
C THR A 168 7.63 -10.42 -13.68
N ALA A 169 7.72 -10.40 -12.35
CA ALA A 169 8.98 -10.59 -11.63
C ALA A 169 9.59 -11.97 -11.92
N GLY A 170 8.79 -13.04 -11.87
CA GLY A 170 9.27 -14.39 -12.17
C GLY A 170 9.69 -14.59 -13.62
N ALA A 171 9.02 -13.94 -14.58
CA ALA A 171 9.30 -14.09 -16.00
C ALA A 171 10.44 -13.19 -16.50
N LEU A 172 10.61 -12.00 -15.93
CA LEU A 172 11.49 -10.97 -16.49
C LEU A 172 12.75 -10.70 -15.65
N LEU A 173 12.76 -11.04 -14.35
CA LEU A 173 13.93 -10.78 -13.52
C LEU A 173 14.99 -11.87 -13.73
N PRO A 174 16.26 -11.49 -13.90
CA PRO A 174 17.37 -12.43 -13.86
C PRO A 174 17.37 -13.23 -12.53
N PRO A 175 17.87 -14.48 -12.51
CA PRO A 175 17.85 -15.33 -11.31
C PRO A 175 18.51 -14.73 -10.05
N ARG A 176 19.44 -13.79 -10.24
CA ARG A 176 20.10 -13.03 -9.16
C ARG A 176 19.21 -11.97 -8.48
N PHE A 177 18.08 -11.63 -9.08
CA PHE A 177 17.09 -10.69 -8.56
C PHE A 177 15.75 -11.37 -8.28
N ALA A 178 15.76 -12.69 -8.04
CA ALA A 178 14.56 -13.43 -7.70
C ALA A 178 13.95 -12.89 -6.39
N LEU A 179 12.78 -12.28 -6.47
CA LEU A 179 12.08 -11.72 -5.31
C LEU A 179 11.27 -12.76 -4.54
N PHE A 180 10.69 -13.73 -5.25
CA PHE A 180 9.81 -14.74 -4.66
C PHE A 180 10.55 -16.08 -4.58
N VAL A 181 11.35 -16.22 -3.53
CA VAL A 181 12.16 -17.40 -3.26
C VAL A 181 11.46 -18.24 -2.16
N PRO A 182 11.45 -19.59 -2.24
CA PRO A 182 10.86 -20.42 -1.18
C PRO A 182 11.72 -20.42 0.09
N PRO A 183 11.12 -20.59 1.28
CA PRO A 183 11.86 -20.69 2.53
C PRO A 183 12.82 -21.88 2.49
N GLY A 184 14.09 -21.66 2.86
CA GLY A 184 15.14 -22.68 2.85
C GLY A 184 16.03 -22.71 1.59
N ASP A 185 15.69 -21.94 0.55
CA ASP A 185 16.61 -21.70 -0.58
C ASP A 185 17.82 -20.89 -0.10
N PRO A 186 19.06 -21.22 -0.54
CA PRO A 186 20.26 -20.47 -0.19
C PRO A 186 20.20 -18.95 -0.49
N ARG A 187 19.36 -18.53 -1.44
CA ARG A 187 19.19 -17.12 -1.84
C ARG A 187 18.12 -16.39 -1.02
N TRP A 188 17.53 -17.03 -0.02
CA TRP A 188 16.44 -16.45 0.77
C TRP A 188 16.83 -15.11 1.39
N ASP A 189 18.02 -15.02 1.98
CA ASP A 189 18.48 -13.80 2.65
C ASP A 189 18.71 -12.66 1.64
N ASP A 190 19.35 -12.96 0.51
CA ASP A 190 19.57 -12.00 -0.58
C ASP A 190 18.25 -11.44 -1.12
N ALA A 191 17.23 -12.30 -1.30
CA ALA A 191 15.91 -11.88 -1.74
C ALA A 191 15.25 -10.91 -0.74
N HIS A 192 15.46 -11.10 0.57
CA HIS A 192 14.88 -10.23 1.59
C HIS A 192 15.64 -8.91 1.75
N VAL A 193 16.95 -8.88 1.46
CA VAL A 193 17.70 -7.63 1.30
C VAL A 193 17.13 -6.84 0.12
N LEU A 194 16.82 -7.50 -1.00
CA LEU A 194 16.16 -6.86 -2.14
C LEU A 194 14.77 -6.32 -1.76
N TRP A 195 13.96 -7.08 -1.01
CA TRP A 195 12.66 -6.59 -0.52
C TRP A 195 12.78 -5.36 0.39
N ALA A 196 13.76 -5.35 1.30
CA ALA A 196 14.02 -4.19 2.16
C ALA A 196 14.48 -2.96 1.33
N ALA A 197 15.31 -3.18 0.31
CA ALA A 197 15.72 -2.15 -0.63
C ALA A 197 14.53 -1.63 -1.45
N VAL A 198 13.65 -2.51 -1.95
CA VAL A 198 12.42 -2.15 -2.65
C VAL A 198 11.51 -1.30 -1.75
N LEU A 199 11.27 -1.74 -0.52
CA LEU A 199 10.46 -0.98 0.44
C LEU A 199 11.02 0.43 0.65
N THR A 200 12.34 0.53 0.87
CA THR A 200 13.02 1.81 1.07
C THR A 200 12.93 2.72 -0.16
N ALA A 201 13.20 2.17 -1.35
CA ALA A 201 13.13 2.90 -2.61
C ALA A 201 11.71 3.41 -2.89
N VAL A 202 10.70 2.58 -2.67
CA VAL A 202 9.30 2.92 -2.88
C VAL A 202 8.83 4.01 -1.91
N LEU A 203 9.20 3.93 -0.62
CA LEU A 203 8.90 4.98 0.34
C LEU A 203 9.60 6.30 -0.02
N ALA A 204 10.85 6.23 -0.49
CA ALA A 204 11.57 7.42 -0.97
C ALA A 204 10.89 8.03 -2.20
N VAL A 205 10.49 7.22 -3.18
CA VAL A 205 9.73 7.66 -4.35
C VAL A 205 8.41 8.31 -3.92
N TRP A 206 7.68 7.72 -2.98
CA TRP A 206 6.44 8.29 -2.47
C TRP A 206 6.69 9.68 -1.84
N LEU A 207 7.73 9.83 -1.01
CA LEU A 207 8.11 11.11 -0.40
C LEU A 207 8.55 12.16 -1.44
N VAL A 208 9.27 11.77 -2.50
CA VAL A 208 9.72 12.67 -3.58
C VAL A 208 8.58 13.03 -4.54
N CYS A 209 7.63 12.11 -4.75
CA CYS A 209 6.48 12.33 -5.61
C CYS A 209 5.35 13.13 -4.92
N ALA A 210 5.35 13.22 -3.59
CA ALA A 210 4.32 13.91 -2.82
C ALA A 210 4.25 15.44 -3.02
N PRO A 211 5.35 16.21 -3.16
CA PRO A 211 5.29 17.66 -3.31
C PRO A 211 4.74 18.08 -4.68
N GLU A 212 3.79 19.00 -4.66
CA GLU A 212 3.27 19.65 -5.87
C GLU A 212 4.31 20.62 -6.44
N PRO A 213 4.52 20.69 -7.77
CA PRO A 213 5.33 21.74 -8.36
C PRO A 213 4.77 23.08 -7.90
N ARG A 214 5.59 23.89 -7.23
CA ARG A 214 5.20 25.24 -6.83
C ARG A 214 5.01 26.06 -8.11
N HIS A 215 3.80 26.08 -8.66
CA HIS A 215 3.44 27.12 -9.60
C HIS A 215 3.49 28.42 -8.80
N ARG A 216 4.61 29.16 -8.95
CA ARG A 216 4.63 30.57 -8.59
C ARG A 216 3.46 31.19 -9.34
N PHE A 217 2.42 31.55 -8.61
CA PHE A 217 1.45 32.52 -9.11
C PHE A 217 2.28 33.73 -9.49
N LYS A 218 2.59 33.87 -10.79
CA LYS A 218 2.99 35.16 -11.33
C LYS A 218 1.80 36.04 -11.02
N SER A 219 1.96 36.92 -10.05
CA SER A 219 1.01 37.99 -9.77
C SER A 219 0.67 38.61 -11.12
N VAL A 220 -0.53 38.34 -11.62
CA VAL A 220 -1.09 39.11 -12.72
C VAL A 220 -1.19 40.51 -12.16
N ARG A 221 -0.23 41.37 -12.50
CA ARG A 221 -0.35 42.80 -12.24
C ARG A 221 -1.55 43.23 -13.06
N LEU A 222 -2.70 43.37 -12.42
CA LEU A 222 -3.80 44.12 -12.98
C LEU A 222 -3.26 45.52 -13.30
N PRO A 223 -3.38 46.01 -14.54
CA PRO A 223 -3.01 47.38 -14.84
C PRO A 223 -3.88 48.28 -13.97
N ARG A 224 -3.24 49.01 -13.04
CA ARG A 224 -3.88 50.15 -12.38
C ARG A 224 -4.23 51.14 -13.49
N GLY A 225 -5.47 51.58 -13.49
CA GLY A 225 -6.10 52.27 -14.61
C GLY A 225 -5.33 53.49 -15.14
N ALA A 226 -5.52 53.74 -16.42
CA ALA A 226 -5.45 55.08 -16.98
C ALA A 226 -6.89 55.58 -17.08
N GLY A 227 -7.33 56.30 -16.04
CA GLY A 227 -8.41 57.27 -16.15
C GLY A 227 -7.77 58.62 -16.45
N GLY A 228 -8.14 59.21 -17.58
CA GLY A 228 -7.72 60.51 -18.07
C GLY A 228 -8.44 60.79 -19.38
#